data_AF-A0A368UIS4-F1
#
_entry.id   AF-A0A368UIS4-F1
#
_cell.length_a   1.000
_cell.length_b   1.000
_cell.length_c   1.000
_cell.angle_alpha   90.00
_cell.angle_beta   90.00
_cell.angle_gamma   90.00
#
_symmetry.space_group_name_H-M   'P 1'
#
loop_
_entity.id
_entity.type
_entity.pdbx_description
1 polymer ?
#
loop_
_entity_poly.entity_id
_entity_poly.type
_entity_poly.pdbx_seq_one_letter_code
_entity_poly.pdbx_strand_id
1 'polypeptide(L)'
;MTLSTFKQLFQEYQESSLNIKDFCANQGLAPSTFYYWRNKLEETSQHQPSSFVPLVFDSNQQATERRTVQAPIKSSHAPGNNSPIEFVFPNGTKMVLRDNINMELLKAIVHLFD
;
A
#
# COMPACT_ATOMS: atom_id res chain seq x y z
N MET A 1 5.33 17.66 -15.75
CA MET A 1 6.13 17.06 -14.67
C MET A 1 5.39 15.84 -14.14
N THR A 2 6.07 14.73 -13.87
CA THR A 2 5.50 13.53 -13.22
C THR A 2 5.93 13.47 -11.76
N LEU A 3 5.31 12.59 -10.95
CA LEU A 3 5.66 12.45 -9.53
C LEU A 3 7.11 11.97 -9.34
N SER A 4 7.60 11.07 -10.19
CA SER A 4 8.98 10.59 -10.17
C SER A 4 9.98 11.68 -10.52
N THR A 5 9.72 12.46 -11.57
CA THR A 5 10.57 13.61 -11.94
C THR A 5 10.60 14.67 -10.83
N PHE A 6 9.46 14.93 -10.19
CA PHE A 6 9.43 15.87 -9.07
C PHE A 6 10.19 15.35 -7.84
N LYS A 7 10.18 14.04 -7.55
CA LYS A 7 10.97 13.45 -6.47
C LYS A 7 12.47 13.70 -6.63
N GLN A 8 12.99 13.52 -7.84
CA GLN A 8 14.40 13.81 -8.15
C GLN A 8 14.71 15.30 -7.96
N LEU A 9 13.88 16.18 -8.52
CA LEU A 9 14.01 17.63 -8.37
C LEU A 9 13.91 18.08 -6.90
N PHE A 10 13.08 17.43 -6.10
CA PHE A 10 12.96 17.72 -4.66
C PHE A 10 14.20 17.28 -3.88
N GLN A 11 14.84 16.16 -4.27
CA GLN A 11 16.11 15.75 -3.68
C GLN A 11 17.24 16.73 -4.02
N GLU A 12 17.33 17.15 -5.28
CA GLU A 12 18.28 18.20 -5.70
C GLU A 12 18.07 19.51 -4.91
N TYR A 13 16.81 19.89 -4.66
CA TYR A 13 16.48 21.02 -3.79
C TYR A 13 17.03 20.83 -2.37
N GLN A 14 16.83 19.66 -1.76
CA GLN A 14 17.32 19.33 -0.42
C GLN A 14 18.86 19.39 -0.33
N GLU A 15 19.56 19.02 -1.39
CA GLU A 15 21.03 19.08 -1.48
C GLU A 15 21.54 20.50 -1.75
N SER A 16 20.78 21.32 -2.50
CA SER A 16 21.21 22.64 -2.95
C SER A 16 21.36 23.69 -1.85
N SER A 17 20.74 23.49 -0.68
CA SER A 17 20.68 24.48 0.42
C SER A 17 20.13 25.86 0.01
N LEU A 18 19.51 25.97 -1.17
CA LEU A 18 18.90 27.20 -1.68
C LEU A 18 17.50 27.39 -1.09
N ASN A 19 17.02 28.63 -1.09
CA ASN A 19 15.60 28.87 -0.85
C ASN A 19 14.78 28.36 -2.05
N ILE A 20 13.53 27.92 -1.81
CA ILE A 20 12.60 27.44 -2.83
C ILE A 20 12.47 28.44 -3.98
N LYS A 21 12.44 29.76 -3.70
CA LYS A 21 12.33 30.80 -4.74
C LYS A 21 13.53 30.80 -5.68
N ASP A 22 14.73 30.77 -5.12
CA ASP A 22 15.99 30.82 -5.89
C ASP A 22 16.21 29.50 -6.63
N PHE A 23 15.90 28.37 -5.99
CA PHE A 23 15.93 27.06 -6.63
C PHE A 23 14.95 26.98 -7.81
N CYS A 24 13.71 27.44 -7.63
CA CYS A 24 12.71 27.50 -8.68
C CYS A 24 13.16 28.40 -9.84
N ALA A 25 13.77 29.55 -9.56
CA ALA A 25 14.30 30.44 -10.58
C ALA A 25 15.42 29.78 -11.41
N ASN A 26 16.34 29.06 -10.75
CA ASN A 26 17.44 28.35 -11.42
C ASN A 26 16.94 27.20 -12.31
N GLN A 27 15.89 26.51 -11.88
CA GLN A 27 15.30 25.38 -12.60
C GLN A 27 14.24 25.78 -13.63
N GLY A 28 13.97 27.09 -13.80
CA GLY A 28 12.90 27.58 -14.67
C GLY A 28 11.49 27.13 -14.25
N LEU A 29 11.30 26.86 -12.96
CA LEU A 29 10.08 26.34 -12.38
C LEU A 29 9.29 27.47 -11.70
N ALA A 30 7.98 27.52 -11.89
CA ALA A 30 7.13 28.43 -11.13
C ALA A 30 7.01 27.94 -9.66
N PRO A 31 7.12 28.82 -8.64
CA PRO A 31 6.97 28.41 -7.24
C PRO A 31 5.64 27.72 -6.94
N SER A 32 4.55 28.14 -7.59
CA SER A 32 3.23 27.50 -7.47
C SER A 32 3.25 26.03 -7.90
N THR A 33 3.96 25.72 -8.99
CA THR A 33 4.16 24.36 -9.47
C THR A 33 4.93 23.54 -8.44
N PHE A 34 5.99 24.10 -7.84
CA PHE A 34 6.74 23.42 -6.79
C PHE A 34 5.85 23.06 -5.60
N TYR A 35 5.08 24.02 -5.08
CA TYR A 35 4.18 23.79 -3.95
C TYR A 35 3.07 22.78 -4.27
N TYR A 36 2.50 22.85 -5.47
CA TYR A 36 1.50 21.88 -5.93
C TYR A 36 2.04 20.44 -5.87
N TRP A 37 3.23 20.21 -6.42
CA TRP A 37 3.82 18.87 -6.44
C TRP A 37 4.30 18.40 -5.06
N ARG A 38 4.75 19.32 -4.20
CA ARG A 38 5.07 18.99 -2.80
C ARG A 38 3.85 18.48 -2.05
N ASN A 39 2.71 19.18 -2.15
CA ASN A 39 1.47 18.73 -1.52
C ASN A 39 1.03 17.36 -2.08
N LYS A 40 1.17 17.16 -3.40
CA LYS A 40 0.86 15.88 -4.04
C LYS A 40 1.74 14.72 -3.58
N LEU A 41 3.00 15.00 -3.21
CA LEU A 41 3.92 14.04 -2.62
C LEU A 41 3.48 13.64 -1.21
N GLU A 42 3.04 14.61 -0.41
CA GLU A 42 2.51 14.40 0.94
C GLU A 42 1.21 13.57 0.91
N GLU A 43 0.29 13.89 0.00
CA GLU A 43 -0.94 13.11 -0.20
C GLU A 43 -0.62 11.64 -0.55
N THR A 44 0.33 11.41 -1.45
CA THR A 44 0.72 10.04 -1.83
C THR A 44 1.34 9.28 -0.65
N SER A 45 2.05 9.98 0.24
CA SER A 45 2.64 9.38 1.45
C SER A 45 1.59 9.06 2.52
N GLN A 46 0.55 9.90 2.65
CA GLN A 46 -0.54 9.68 3.61
C GLN A 46 -1.48 8.54 3.21
N HIS A 47 -1.65 8.28 1.91
CA HIS A 47 -2.45 7.15 1.41
C HIS A 47 -1.69 5.82 1.45
N GLN A 48 -0.41 5.82 1.86
CA GLN A 48 0.29 4.59 2.16
C GLN A 48 -0.15 4.14 3.56
N PRO A 49 -0.92 3.04 3.70
CA PRO A 49 -1.31 2.55 5.02
C PRO A 49 -0.05 2.32 5.85
N SER A 50 -0.01 2.92 7.03
CA SER A 50 1.09 2.85 7.99
C SER A 50 1.21 1.42 8.54
N SER A 51 1.69 0.51 7.71
CA SER A 51 1.79 -0.94 7.90
C SER A 51 0.48 -1.64 8.33
N PHE A 52 0.37 -2.92 7.95
CA PHE A 52 -0.66 -3.78 8.49
C PHE A 52 -0.32 -4.07 9.95
N VAL A 53 -1.14 -3.60 10.90
CA VAL A 53 -0.98 -3.96 12.31
C VAL A 53 -1.57 -5.36 12.51
N PRO A 54 -0.77 -6.40 12.78
CA PRO A 54 -1.29 -7.74 13.01
C PRO A 54 -2.07 -7.75 14.32
N LEU A 55 -3.35 -8.10 14.25
CA LEU A 55 -4.16 -8.35 15.44
C LEU A 55 -3.69 -9.67 16.08
N VAL A 56 -3.01 -9.57 17.23
CA VAL A 56 -2.63 -10.73 18.05
C VAL A 56 -3.74 -10.96 19.06
N PHE A 57 -4.40 -12.12 19.00
CA PHE A 57 -5.36 -12.53 20.02
C PHE A 57 -4.63 -13.27 21.14
N ASP A 58 -4.58 -12.65 22.32
CA ASP A 58 -4.05 -13.31 23.53
C ASP A 58 -4.96 -14.47 23.94
N SER A 59 -4.57 -15.70 23.58
CA SER A 59 -5.26 -16.92 24.01
C SER A 59 -4.90 -17.25 25.46
N ASN A 60 -5.38 -16.46 26.42
CA ASN A 60 -5.24 -16.76 27.85
C ASN A 60 -6.45 -16.31 28.69
N GLN A 61 -7.68 -16.55 28.19
CA GLN A 61 -8.86 -16.48 29.05
C GLN A 61 -9.53 -17.85 29.14
N GLN A 62 -9.43 -18.40 30.36
CA GLN A 62 -10.03 -19.64 30.78
C GLN A 62 -11.52 -19.65 30.47
N ALA A 63 -11.96 -20.81 30.00
CA ALA A 63 -13.32 -21.13 29.67
C ALA A 63 -14.29 -20.71 30.80
N THR A 64 -15.29 -19.91 30.47
CA THR A 64 -16.58 -19.98 31.15
C THR A 64 -17.65 -20.13 30.08
N GLU A 65 -18.26 -21.30 30.12
CA GLU A 65 -19.24 -21.83 29.19
C GLU A 65 -20.48 -20.94 29.11
N ARG A 66 -20.78 -20.39 27.92
CA ARG A 66 -22.16 -20.28 27.43
C ARG A 66 -22.18 -20.57 25.93
N ARG A 67 -22.85 -21.66 25.59
CA ARG A 67 -23.14 -22.17 24.24
C ARG A 67 -23.65 -21.05 23.33
N THR A 68 -23.04 -20.93 22.14
CA THR A 68 -23.71 -21.29 20.87
C THR A 68 -22.67 -21.54 19.78
N VAL A 69 -22.63 -22.82 19.37
CA VAL A 69 -22.12 -23.41 18.11
C VAL A 69 -20.65 -23.20 17.75
N GLN A 70 -19.87 -24.24 18.05
CA GLN A 70 -18.51 -24.49 17.58
C GLN A 70 -18.49 -24.88 16.09
N ALA A 71 -17.48 -24.42 15.37
CA ALA A 71 -16.79 -25.27 14.40
C ALA A 71 -15.28 -25.22 14.73
N PRO A 72 -14.59 -26.36 14.86
CA PRO A 72 -13.24 -26.43 15.40
C PRO A 72 -12.20 -26.12 14.31
N ILE A 73 -11.37 -25.09 14.50
CA ILE A 73 -10.15 -24.97 13.71
C ILE A 73 -9.09 -25.85 14.36
N LYS A 74 -9.12 -27.14 13.98
CA LYS A 74 -7.95 -28.00 14.09
C LYS A 74 -6.92 -27.48 13.09
N SER A 75 -5.74 -27.13 13.61
CA SER A 75 -4.51 -27.04 12.82
C SER A 75 -4.19 -28.43 12.27
N SER A 76 -4.62 -28.68 11.04
CA SER A 76 -4.13 -29.78 10.23
C SER A 76 -3.78 -29.22 8.88
N HIS A 77 -2.51 -29.31 8.51
CA HIS A 77 -2.08 -29.22 7.12
C HIS A 77 -2.94 -30.19 6.30
N ALA A 78 -3.94 -29.64 5.61
CA ALA A 78 -4.77 -30.34 4.64
C ALA A 78 -4.67 -29.56 3.31
N PRO A 79 -4.54 -30.24 2.16
CA PRO A 79 -4.50 -29.58 0.86
C PRO A 79 -5.91 -29.09 0.52
N GLY A 80 -6.25 -27.87 0.92
CA GLY A 80 -7.59 -27.33 0.68
C GLY A 80 -7.98 -26.17 1.60
N ASN A 81 -7.05 -25.27 1.92
CA ASN A 81 -7.40 -24.01 2.57
C ASN A 81 -7.94 -23.04 1.50
N ASN A 82 -9.24 -23.19 1.21
CA ASN A 82 -9.99 -22.35 0.28
C ASN A 82 -10.32 -20.97 0.88
N SER A 83 -9.32 -20.30 1.44
CA SER A 83 -9.46 -18.92 1.91
C SER A 83 -9.16 -17.98 0.73
N PRO A 84 -10.12 -17.18 0.27
CA PRO A 84 -9.90 -16.28 -0.86
C PRO A 84 -8.83 -15.24 -0.52
N ILE A 85 -7.92 -15.00 -1.46
CA ILE A 85 -6.89 -13.96 -1.34
C ILE A 85 -7.48 -12.66 -1.88
N GLU A 86 -7.30 -11.53 -1.19
CA GLU A 86 -7.82 -10.23 -1.64
C GLU A 86 -6.68 -9.22 -1.83
N PHE A 87 -6.66 -8.56 -2.99
CA PHE A 87 -5.80 -7.40 -3.27
C PHE A 87 -6.63 -6.13 -3.23
N VAL A 88 -6.06 -5.06 -2.66
CA VAL A 88 -6.64 -3.72 -2.65
C VAL A 88 -5.66 -2.79 -3.36
N PHE A 89 -6.10 -2.18 -4.46
CA PHE A 89 -5.30 -1.24 -5.24
C PHE A 89 -5.38 0.19 -4.68
N PRO A 90 -4.40 1.07 -4.95
CA PRO A 90 -4.39 2.45 -4.44
C PRO A 90 -5.60 3.30 -4.86
N ASN A 91 -6.26 2.97 -5.98
CA ASN A 91 -7.48 3.63 -6.43
C ASN A 91 -8.75 3.09 -5.72
N GLY A 92 -8.62 2.21 -4.73
CA GLY A 92 -9.73 1.59 -4.00
C GLY A 92 -10.35 0.38 -4.69
N THR A 93 -9.91 0.02 -5.90
CA THR A 93 -10.35 -1.21 -6.57
C THR A 93 -9.91 -2.42 -5.76
N LYS A 94 -10.80 -3.40 -5.61
CA LYS A 94 -10.50 -4.66 -4.91
C LYS A 94 -10.56 -5.83 -5.88
N MET A 95 -9.57 -6.71 -5.83
CA MET A 95 -9.52 -7.94 -6.62
C MET A 95 -9.50 -9.14 -5.68
N VAL A 96 -10.52 -9.99 -5.79
CA VAL A 96 -10.66 -11.20 -4.96
C VAL A 96 -10.31 -12.42 -5.80
N LEU A 97 -9.30 -13.13 -5.35
CA LEU A 97 -8.81 -14.39 -5.86
C LEU A 97 -9.48 -15.55 -5.10
N ARG A 98 -10.35 -16.29 -5.79
CA ARG A 98 -10.98 -17.53 -5.30
C ARG A 98 -10.28 -18.76 -5.87
N ASP A 99 -10.49 -19.92 -5.28
CA ASP A 99 -9.74 -21.15 -5.59
C ASP A 99 -9.64 -21.48 -7.08
N ASN A 100 -8.50 -22.07 -7.48
CA ASN A 100 -8.13 -22.42 -8.86
C ASN A 100 -7.76 -21.23 -9.75
N ILE A 101 -6.91 -20.33 -9.27
CA ILE A 101 -6.32 -19.30 -10.13
C ILE A 101 -5.14 -19.85 -10.88
N ASN A 102 -5.19 -19.69 -12.19
CA ASN A 102 -4.05 -19.98 -13.04
C ASN A 102 -2.92 -19.00 -12.71
N MET A 103 -1.79 -19.53 -12.23
CA MET A 103 -0.62 -18.75 -11.85
C MET A 103 -0.03 -17.97 -13.05
N GLU A 104 -0.15 -18.50 -14.27
CA GLU A 104 0.26 -17.78 -15.50
C GLU A 104 -0.60 -16.54 -15.74
N LEU A 105 -1.92 -16.65 -15.52
CA LEU A 105 -2.83 -15.52 -15.64
C LEU A 105 -2.58 -14.49 -14.54
N LEU A 106 -2.34 -14.94 -13.31
CA LEU A 106 -2.00 -14.06 -12.20
C LEU A 106 -0.69 -13.31 -12.47
N LYS A 107 0.33 -14.00 -12.95
CA LYS A 107 1.62 -13.42 -13.31
C LYS A 107 1.47 -12.38 -14.42
N ALA A 108 0.67 -12.66 -15.45
CA ALA A 108 0.37 -11.70 -16.52
C ALA A 108 -0.33 -10.44 -15.98
N ILE A 109 -1.30 -10.59 -15.08
CA ILE A 109 -2.02 -9.45 -14.48
C ILE A 109 -1.09 -8.61 -13.61
N VAL A 110 -0.27 -9.25 -12.77
CA VAL A 110 0.63 -8.54 -11.84
C VAL A 110 1.74 -7.79 -12.60
N HIS A 111 2.34 -8.40 -13.62
CA HIS A 111 3.38 -7.74 -14.43
C HIS A 111 2.83 -6.74 -15.47
N LEU A 112 1.51 -6.65 -15.67
CA LEU A 112 0.92 -5.62 -16.54
C LEU A 112 0.99 -4.21 -15.92
N PHE A 113 1.27 -4.14 -14.61
CA PHE A 113 1.31 -2.89 -13.83
C PHE A 113 2.73 -2.47 -13.42
N ASP A 114 3.77 -3.07 -14.02
CA ASP A 114 5.18 -2.66 -13.88
C ASP A 114 5.60 -1.73 -15.03
#